data_AF-A0A731Q580-F1
#
_entry.id   AF-A0A731Q580-F1
#
_cell.length_a   1.000
_cell.length_b   1.000
_cell.length_c   1.000
_cell.angle_alpha   90.00
_cell.angle_beta   90.00
_cell.angle_gamma   90.00
#
_symmetry.space_group_name_H-M   'P 1'
#
loop_
_entity.id
_entity.type
_entity.pdbx_description
1 polymer ?
#
loop_
_entity_poly.entity_id
_entity_poly.type
_entity_poly.pdbx_seq_one_letter_code
_entity_poly.pdbx_strand_id
1 'polypeptide(L)' 'ICEYDKKPYVQFIDSWKTSNILPSLQEIKKHFSSSGEFYVRAYDEKHD' A
#
# COMPACT_ATOMS: atom_id res chain seq x y z
N ILE A 1 -7.16 0.54 -5.78
CA ILE A 1 -8.20 1.54 -6.12
C ILE A 1 -8.54 1.37 -7.60
N CYS A 2 -9.83 1.42 -7.94
CA CYS A 2 -10.31 1.34 -9.32
C CYS A 2 -11.04 2.66 -9.63
N GLU A 3 -10.45 3.47 -10.49
CA GLU A 3 -11.07 4.70 -11.00
C GLU A 3 -11.69 4.44 -12.37
N TYR A 4 -12.70 5.24 -12.75
CA TYR A 4 -13.36 5.11 -14.05
C TYR A 4 -12.35 5.26 -15.20
N ASP A 5 -12.39 4.32 -16.14
CA ASP A 5 -11.54 4.26 -17.35
C ASP A 5 -10.03 4.21 -17.07
N LYS A 6 -9.62 3.84 -15.85
CA LYS A 6 -8.21 3.65 -15.49
C LYS A 6 -7.93 2.20 -15.12
N LYS A 7 -6.70 1.78 -15.38
CA LYS A 7 -6.20 0.51 -14.86
C LYS A 7 -6.21 0.56 -13.32
N PRO A 8 -6.65 -0.50 -12.64
CA PRO A 8 -6.54 -0.62 -11.20
C PRO A 8 -5.10 -0.42 -10.74
N TYR A 9 -4.93 0.23 -9.58
CA TYR A 9 -3.61 0.45 -8.99
C TYR A 9 -3.62 0.23 -7.48
N VAL A 10 -2.43 -0.02 -6.92
CA VAL A 10 -2.22 -0.16 -5.47
C VAL A 10 -2.01 1.23 -4.86
N GLN A 11 -2.78 1.55 -3.83
CA GLN A 11 -2.53 2.70 -2.96
C GLN A 11 -1.93 2.19 -1.66
N PHE A 12 -0.69 2.58 -1.36
CA PHE A 12 -0.11 2.37 -0.04
C PHE A 12 -0.75 3.36 0.94
N ILE A 13 -1.06 2.89 2.14
CA ILE A 13 -1.65 3.70 3.20
C ILE A 13 -0.79 3.49 4.44
N ASP A 14 -0.21 4.58 4.95
CA ASP A 14 0.52 4.59 6.21
C ASP A 14 -0.20 5.55 7.16
N SER A 15 -1.12 5.00 7.96
CA SER A 15 -1.90 5.79 8.92
C SER A 15 -1.05 6.33 10.08
N TRP A 16 0.16 5.80 10.28
CA TRP A 16 1.06 6.27 11.33
C TRP A 16 1.89 7.47 10.86
N LYS A 17 2.26 7.52 9.57
CA LYS A 17 3.02 8.63 8.98
C LYS A 17 2.12 9.79 8.57
N THR A 18 1.69 10.58 9.56
CA THR A 18 0.74 11.71 9.37
C THR A 18 1.20 12.80 8.40
N SER A 19 2.51 12.94 8.17
CA SER A 19 3.05 13.91 7.20
C SER A 19 2.74 13.55 5.74
N ASN A 20 2.52 12.26 5.44
CA ASN A 20 2.11 11.78 4.11
C ASN A 20 1.41 10.42 4.25
N ILE A 21 0.09 10.46 4.45
CA ILE A 21 -0.72 9.28 4.77
C ILE A 21 -0.90 8.36 3.55
N LEU A 22 -0.86 8.92 2.33
CA LEU A 22 -1.13 8.22 1.07
C LEU A 22 0.09 8.29 0.13
N PRO A 23 1.25 7.73 0.53
CA PRO A 23 2.46 7.84 -0.27
C PRO A 23 2.33 7.08 -1.59
N SER A 24 2.95 7.63 -2.63
CA SER A 24 3.25 6.88 -3.85
C SER A 24 4.29 5.78 -3.60
N LEU A 25 4.41 4.84 -4.55
CA LEU A 25 5.44 3.79 -4.49
C LEU A 25 6.87 4.38 -4.40
N GLN A 26 7.15 5.49 -5.10
CA GLN A 26 8.48 6.11 -5.08
C GLN A 26 8.80 6.74 -3.73
N GLU A 27 7.82 7.34 -3.07
CA GLU A 27 8.00 7.95 -1.76
C GLU A 27 8.21 6.89 -0.68
N ILE A 28 7.36 5.87 -0.63
CA ILE A 28 7.45 4.81 0.39
C ILE A 28 8.77 4.02 0.28
N LYS A 29 9.27 3.80 -0.95
CA LYS A 29 10.58 3.14 -1.17
C LYS A 29 11.76 3.87 -0.55
N LYS A 30 11.68 5.19 -0.34
CA LYS A 30 12.78 5.96 0.28
C LYS A 30 13.04 5.56 1.74
N HIS A 31 12.09 4.85 2.37
CA HIS A 31 12.20 4.44 3.77
C HIS A 31 12.85 3.07 3.97
N PHE A 32 13.14 2.34 2.89
CA PHE A 32 13.63 0.96 2.98
C PHE A 32 14.92 0.77 2.18
N SER A 33 15.88 0.05 2.77
CA SER A 33 17.08 -0.43 2.09
C SER A 33 16.81 -1.75 1.33
N SER A 34 17.80 -2.23 0.59
CA SER A 34 17.72 -3.51 -0.15
C SER A 34 17.60 -4.75 0.75
N SER A 35 17.84 -4.63 2.06
CA SER A 35 17.74 -5.73 3.02
C SER A 35 16.34 -5.92 3.60
N GLY A 36 15.33 -5.18 3.11
CA GLY A 36 13.96 -5.27 3.60
C GLY A 36 13.20 -6.47 3.04
N GLU A 37 12.58 -7.25 3.91
CA GLU A 37 11.61 -8.28 3.55
C GLU A 37 10.19 -7.81 3.89
N PHE A 38 9.21 -8.14 3.06
CA PHE A 38 7.83 -7.68 3.18
C PHE A 38 6.86 -8.86 3.16
N TYR A 39 5.84 -8.81 4.03
CA TYR A 39 4.80 -9.82 4.15
C TYR A 39 3.42 -9.16 4.01
N VAL A 40 2.49 -9.84 3.35
CA VAL A 40 1.12 -9.36 3.13
C VAL A 40 0.14 -10.32 3.80
N ARG A 41 -0.86 -9.77 4.49
CA ARG A 41 -2.00 -10.53 5.03
C ARG A 41 -3.29 -9.78 4.73
N ALA A 42 -4.37 -10.53 4.56
CA ALA A 42 -5.72 -10.01 4.46
C ALA A 42 -6.63 -10.89 5.33
N TYR A 43 -7.65 -10.28 5.91
CA TYR A 43 -8.75 -11.03 6.51
C TYR A 43 -9.65 -11.52 5.38
N ASP A 44 -9.94 -12.82 5.36
CA ASP A 44 -10.89 -13.44 4.43
C ASP A 44 -12.14 -13.82 5.23
N GLU A 45 -13.21 -13.09 4.99
CA GLU A 45 -14.51 -13.38 5.58
C GLU A 45 -15.15 -14.48 4.74
N LYS A 46 -14.88 -15.74 5.10
CA LYS A 46 -15.51 -16.88 4.44
C LYS A 46 -17.03 -16.71 4.53
N HIS A 47 -17.67 -16.51 3.39
CA HIS A 47 -19.12 -16.56 3.27
C HIS A 47 -19.56 -18.03 3.28
N ASP A 48 -19.98 -18.51 4.46
CA ASP A 48 -20.84 -19.71 4.58
C ASP A 48 -22.28 -19.38 4.19
#